data_AF-A0A1M5CZ55-F1
#
_entry.id   AF-A0A1M5CZ55-F1
#
_cell.length_a   1.000
_cell.length_b   1.000
_cell.length_c   1.000
_cell.angle_alpha   90.00
_cell.angle_beta   90.00
_cell.angle_gamma   90.00
#
_symmetry.space_group_name_H-M   'P 1'
#
loop_
_entity.id
_entity.type
_entity.pdbx_description
1 polymer ?
#
loop_
_entity_poly.entity_id
_entity_poly.type
_entity_poly.pdbx_seq_one_letter_code
_entity_poly.pdbx_strand_id
1 'polypeptide(L)'
;MKNFQLIIFLCISICMQAQAADAYNAIYIKTYLETSQKNFDQALKTADSLYTISETPYYQTKSLMLSATLYKQTGNVKKSMEYALKSEQIIGQTDNEVWKAKVYGFLSSEYRILKLYSEAKKYADKTLAACKKIKDPELVNNTSGLMMQEMAYFDIEQKNYKGAIENVKKSQQYFNLTKQDKDFFTANNQQLLGLSYYHLKNFGKALFHYKKASDICRNIPENFLTGLIYNGLASVYIEQNNSQEAKKYLQLAQKISDQSEYLQLKNEVYATSQKYYVMINDLKKFRETEKKKDEVAEKISKKSDSFISDSYSRLDEKKRDAEHTGYIKNIIILAGGILLISGIVYFMVYRRKQKRNIEKFKQILLDSDRIHEFRKEKVKISFAPAIRQISMADPMKTVKADDYGMMTAATEQKLLSKLDEFEKSDLFINNSISMSSLAASCGTNTKYLSYIINTYKNKDFNNYINELRVNYVIEKLRNTPRYRKYKISVLAEEAGFSSQNKFATIFKKTTSISPSLFIKYLEEEMAAEV
;
A
#
# COMPACT_ATOMS: atom_id res chain seq x y z
N MET A 1 -9.45 6.69 63.80
CA MET A 1 -10.26 5.46 63.64
C MET A 1 -10.66 5.14 62.20
N LYS A 2 -11.10 6.10 61.37
CA LYS A 2 -11.49 5.83 59.96
C LYS A 2 -10.38 5.20 59.09
N ASN A 3 -9.13 5.62 59.23
CA ASN A 3 -8.01 5.05 58.45
C ASN A 3 -7.66 3.60 58.85
N PHE A 4 -7.91 3.21 60.11
CA PHE A 4 -7.65 1.84 60.59
C PHE A 4 -8.73 0.86 60.13
N GLN A 5 -9.99 1.30 60.12
CA GLN A 5 -11.10 0.53 59.54
C GLN A 5 -10.95 0.35 58.03
N LEU A 6 -10.45 1.36 57.30
CA LEU A 6 -10.17 1.26 55.87
C LEU A 6 -9.07 0.22 55.57
N ILE A 7 -7.99 0.20 56.37
CA ILE A 7 -6.90 -0.78 56.25
C ILE A 7 -7.39 -2.20 56.55
N ILE A 8 -8.21 -2.38 57.59
CA ILE A 8 -8.81 -3.69 57.91
C ILE A 8 -9.71 -4.17 56.77
N PHE A 9 -10.55 -3.30 56.21
CA PHE A 9 -11.41 -3.65 55.07
C PHE A 9 -10.58 -4.02 53.83
N LEU A 10 -9.51 -3.27 53.54
CA LEU A 10 -8.59 -3.57 52.44
C LEU A 10 -7.90 -4.92 52.65
N CYS A 11 -7.41 -5.20 53.86
CA CYS A 11 -6.76 -6.47 54.19
C CYS A 11 -7.74 -7.66 54.11
N ILE A 12 -8.98 -7.50 54.55
CA ILE A 12 -10.02 -8.54 54.44
C ILE A 12 -10.38 -8.79 52.97
N SER A 13 -10.53 -7.73 52.17
CA SER A 13 -10.79 -7.86 50.73
C SER A 13 -9.63 -8.54 49.99
N ILE A 14 -8.38 -8.21 50.33
CA ILE A 14 -7.18 -8.87 49.77
C ILE A 14 -7.13 -10.35 50.17
N CYS A 15 -7.40 -10.67 51.44
CA CYS A 15 -7.44 -12.06 51.91
C CYS A 15 -8.57 -12.87 51.24
N MET A 16 -9.76 -12.30 51.08
CA MET A 16 -10.87 -12.96 50.38
C MET A 16 -10.56 -13.19 48.89
N GLN A 17 -9.96 -12.20 48.21
CA GLN A 17 -9.54 -12.35 46.83
C GLN A 17 -8.42 -13.39 46.67
N ALA A 18 -7.46 -13.44 47.60
CA ALA A 18 -6.41 -14.46 47.61
C ALA A 18 -6.99 -15.87 47.82
N GLN A 19 -7.92 -16.02 48.77
CA GLN A 19 -8.58 -17.30 49.04
C GLN A 19 -9.43 -17.78 47.84
N ALA A 20 -10.11 -16.86 47.14
CA ALA A 20 -10.83 -17.16 45.91
C ALA A 20 -9.89 -17.55 44.75
N ALA A 21 -8.72 -16.92 44.65
CA ALA A 21 -7.70 -17.24 43.64
C ALA A 21 -7.13 -18.66 43.83
N ASP A 22 -6.82 -19.04 45.07
CA ASP A 22 -6.30 -20.35 45.41
C ASP A 22 -7.34 -21.45 45.17
N ALA A 23 -8.60 -21.20 45.55
CA ALA A 23 -9.71 -22.11 45.27
C ALA A 23 -9.90 -22.32 43.75
N TYR A 24 -9.90 -21.24 42.96
CA TYR A 24 -9.96 -21.32 41.50
C TYR A 24 -8.83 -22.18 40.95
N ASN A 25 -7.58 -21.91 41.38
CA ASN A 25 -6.40 -22.62 40.87
C ASN A 25 -6.41 -24.11 41.25
N ALA A 26 -6.83 -24.44 42.47
CA ALA A 26 -6.95 -25.83 42.91
C ALA A 26 -7.98 -26.60 42.09
N ILE A 27 -9.16 -26.00 41.83
CA ILE A 27 -10.19 -26.61 40.97
C ILE A 27 -9.64 -26.78 39.55
N TYR A 28 -9.03 -25.75 38.98
CA TYR A 28 -8.41 -25.82 37.65
C TYR A 28 -7.42 -26.99 37.54
N ILE A 29 -6.46 -27.09 38.47
CA ILE A 29 -5.41 -28.11 38.44
C ILE A 29 -6.01 -29.50 38.57
N LYS A 30 -6.91 -29.70 39.53
CA LYS A 30 -7.62 -30.98 39.73
C LYS A 30 -8.46 -31.37 38.53
N THR A 31 -9.14 -30.42 37.89
CA THR A 31 -9.91 -30.66 36.68
C THR A 31 -9.00 -31.13 35.54
N TYR A 32 -7.89 -30.42 35.34
CA TYR A 32 -6.94 -30.71 34.28
C TYR A 32 -6.21 -32.05 34.47
N LEU A 33 -5.61 -32.29 35.64
CA LEU A 33 -4.73 -33.43 35.88
C LEU A 33 -5.47 -34.72 36.24
N GLU A 34 -6.59 -34.62 36.98
CA GLU A 34 -7.27 -35.81 37.51
C GLU A 34 -8.63 -36.04 36.86
N THR A 35 -9.48 -35.00 36.84
CA THR A 35 -10.88 -35.16 36.44
C THR A 35 -10.99 -35.49 34.95
N SER A 36 -10.20 -34.80 34.11
CA SER A 36 -10.15 -35.05 32.66
C SER A 36 -9.83 -36.49 32.28
N GLN A 37 -9.01 -37.17 33.10
CA GLN A 37 -8.57 -38.54 32.86
C GLN A 37 -9.62 -39.57 33.30
N LYS A 38 -10.50 -39.21 34.24
CA LYS A 38 -11.52 -40.10 34.81
C LYS A 38 -12.91 -39.87 34.23
N ASN A 39 -13.27 -38.61 33.98
CA ASN A 39 -14.59 -38.20 33.50
C ASN A 39 -14.48 -36.87 32.73
N PHE A 40 -14.37 -37.00 31.41
CA PHE A 40 -14.17 -35.86 30.51
C PHE A 40 -15.35 -34.87 30.52
N ASP A 41 -16.58 -35.37 30.52
CA ASP A 41 -17.78 -34.52 30.52
C ASP A 41 -17.88 -33.70 31.81
N GLN A 42 -17.53 -34.30 32.94
CA GLN A 42 -17.45 -33.58 34.21
C GLN A 42 -16.36 -32.51 34.17
N ALA A 43 -15.21 -32.81 33.57
CA ALA A 43 -14.14 -31.82 33.45
C ALA A 43 -14.55 -30.60 32.61
N LEU A 44 -15.28 -30.81 31.50
CA LEU A 44 -15.84 -29.72 30.71
C LEU A 44 -16.87 -28.90 31.48
N LYS A 45 -17.80 -29.55 32.19
CA LYS A 45 -18.78 -28.85 33.05
C LYS A 45 -18.09 -27.99 34.10
N THR A 46 -17.02 -28.49 34.70
CA THR A 46 -16.21 -27.71 35.66
C THR A 46 -15.52 -26.53 34.97
N ALA A 47 -14.96 -26.71 33.77
CA ALA A 47 -14.34 -25.62 33.02
C ALA A 47 -15.35 -24.51 32.65
N ASP A 48 -16.56 -24.87 32.21
CA ASP A 48 -17.63 -23.93 31.91
C ASP A 48 -18.14 -23.20 33.17
N SER A 49 -18.22 -23.91 34.30
CA SER A 49 -18.56 -23.32 35.59
C SER A 49 -17.49 -22.31 36.04
N LEU A 50 -16.20 -22.66 35.93
CA LEU A 50 -15.09 -21.75 36.21
C LEU A 50 -15.16 -20.50 35.33
N TYR A 51 -15.49 -20.64 34.05
CA TYR A 51 -15.67 -19.49 33.15
C TYR A 51 -16.83 -18.59 33.59
N THR A 52 -17.97 -19.18 33.96
CA THR A 52 -19.17 -18.45 34.37
C THR A 52 -18.94 -17.60 35.62
N ILE A 53 -18.14 -18.08 36.57
CA ILE A 53 -17.79 -17.34 37.79
C ILE A 53 -16.57 -16.43 37.63
N SER A 54 -15.94 -16.39 36.45
CA SER A 54 -14.73 -15.60 36.22
C SER A 54 -15.05 -14.12 35.99
N GLU A 55 -14.69 -13.28 36.95
CA GLU A 55 -14.96 -11.83 36.90
C GLU A 55 -13.91 -11.02 36.12
N THR A 56 -12.70 -11.58 35.94
CA THR A 56 -11.59 -10.86 35.29
C THR A 56 -11.21 -11.48 33.94
N PRO A 57 -10.71 -10.68 32.98
CA PRO A 57 -10.15 -11.20 31.72
C PRO A 57 -9.11 -12.30 31.94
N TYR A 58 -8.33 -12.22 33.02
CA TYR A 58 -7.37 -13.23 33.42
C TYR A 58 -8.04 -14.58 33.71
N TYR A 59 -9.02 -14.64 34.63
CA TYR A 59 -9.68 -15.91 34.97
C TYR A 59 -10.54 -16.46 33.82
N GLN A 60 -11.17 -15.58 33.03
CA GLN A 60 -11.88 -15.96 31.81
C GLN A 60 -10.94 -16.65 30.82
N THR A 61 -9.77 -16.04 30.58
CA THR A 61 -8.71 -16.61 29.72
C THR A 61 -8.28 -18.00 30.23
N LYS A 62 -8.02 -18.14 31.54
CA LYS A 62 -7.66 -19.42 32.15
C LYS A 62 -8.73 -20.48 31.91
N SER A 63 -9.99 -20.17 32.18
CA SER A 63 -11.11 -21.10 32.04
C SER A 63 -11.30 -21.53 30.57
N LEU A 64 -11.20 -20.59 29.63
CA LEU A 64 -11.25 -20.92 28.19
C LEU A 64 -10.06 -21.79 27.77
N MET A 65 -8.85 -21.53 28.29
CA MET A 65 -7.68 -22.37 28.01
C MET A 65 -7.80 -23.77 28.60
N LEU A 66 -8.50 -23.93 29.73
CA LEU A 66 -8.84 -25.26 30.26
C LEU A 66 -9.71 -26.01 29.26
N SER A 67 -10.81 -25.41 28.80
CA SER A 67 -11.71 -26.01 27.79
C SER A 67 -10.96 -26.32 26.49
N ALA A 68 -10.12 -25.41 26.01
CA ALA A 68 -9.29 -25.62 24.82
C ALA A 68 -8.37 -26.85 25.00
N THR A 69 -7.69 -26.95 26.14
CA THR A 69 -6.78 -28.06 26.43
C THR A 69 -7.52 -29.39 26.58
N LEU A 70 -8.72 -29.40 27.18
CA LEU A 70 -9.57 -30.58 27.26
C LEU A 70 -10.02 -31.04 25.86
N TYR A 71 -10.46 -30.13 25.00
CA TYR A 71 -10.83 -30.47 23.63
C TYR A 71 -9.65 -30.94 22.77
N LYS A 72 -8.46 -30.38 22.99
CA LYS A 72 -7.21 -30.89 22.40
C LYS A 72 -6.97 -32.35 22.79
N GLN A 73 -7.15 -32.71 24.06
CA GLN A 73 -6.98 -34.10 24.52
C GLN A 73 -7.93 -35.05 23.78
N THR A 74 -9.19 -34.68 23.57
CA THR A 74 -10.13 -35.54 22.81
C THR A 74 -9.96 -35.48 21.29
N GLY A 75 -8.93 -34.78 20.80
CA GLY A 75 -8.68 -34.54 19.38
C GLY A 75 -9.75 -33.68 18.70
N ASN A 76 -10.64 -33.00 19.45
CA ASN A 76 -11.61 -32.06 18.88
C ASN A 76 -10.92 -30.72 18.60
N VAL A 77 -10.14 -30.70 17.52
CA VAL A 77 -9.30 -29.54 17.19
C VAL A 77 -10.13 -28.30 16.91
N LYS A 78 -11.29 -28.44 16.25
CA LYS A 78 -12.19 -27.31 16.01
C LYS A 78 -12.56 -26.59 17.31
N LYS A 79 -13.10 -27.32 18.30
CA LYS A 79 -13.45 -26.71 19.59
C LYS A 79 -12.21 -26.22 20.34
N SER A 80 -11.12 -26.99 20.36
CA SER A 80 -9.85 -26.57 20.95
C SER A 80 -9.43 -25.18 20.46
N MET A 81 -9.45 -25.00 19.14
CA MET A 81 -9.12 -23.74 18.47
C MET A 81 -10.12 -22.63 18.74
N GLU A 82 -11.43 -22.91 18.73
CA GLU A 82 -12.48 -21.92 19.05
C GLU A 82 -12.27 -21.33 20.45
N TYR A 83 -12.07 -22.16 21.46
CA TYR A 83 -11.84 -21.70 22.83
C TYR A 83 -10.48 -20.98 22.98
N ALA A 84 -9.43 -21.47 22.33
CA ALA A 84 -8.11 -20.84 22.37
C ALA A 84 -8.08 -19.47 21.68
N LEU A 85 -8.76 -19.32 20.53
CA LEU A 85 -8.89 -18.04 19.82
C LEU A 85 -9.76 -17.05 20.59
N LYS A 86 -10.83 -17.52 21.25
CA LYS A 86 -11.63 -16.69 22.16
C LYS A 86 -10.79 -16.19 23.34
N SER A 87 -9.94 -17.06 23.89
CA SER A 87 -8.98 -16.71 24.93
C SER A 87 -7.96 -15.66 24.45
N GLU A 88 -7.49 -15.79 23.20
CA GLU A 88 -6.58 -14.82 22.56
C GLU A 88 -7.20 -13.43 22.44
N GLN A 89 -8.46 -13.35 22.03
CA GLN A 89 -9.18 -12.10 21.90
C GLN A 89 -9.31 -11.37 23.24
N ILE A 90 -9.58 -12.09 24.33
CA ILE A 90 -9.72 -11.52 25.67
C ILE A 90 -8.35 -11.06 26.21
N ILE A 91 -7.36 -11.95 26.21
CA ILE A 91 -6.06 -11.64 26.82
C ILE A 91 -5.25 -10.62 26.03
N GLY A 92 -5.46 -10.57 24.70
CA GLY A 92 -4.79 -9.65 23.79
C GLY A 92 -5.06 -8.17 24.11
N GLN A 93 -6.19 -7.88 24.76
CA GLN A 93 -6.60 -6.52 25.18
C GLN A 93 -6.06 -6.11 26.55
N THR A 94 -5.31 -6.99 27.22
CA THR A 94 -4.75 -6.75 28.57
C THR A 94 -3.24 -6.54 28.52
N ASP A 95 -2.62 -6.11 29.61
CA ASP A 95 -1.16 -6.06 29.74
C ASP A 95 -0.55 -7.37 30.30
N ASN A 96 -1.32 -8.45 30.32
CA ASN A 96 -0.87 -9.73 30.88
C ASN A 96 -0.01 -10.51 29.88
N GLU A 97 1.26 -10.13 29.75
CA GLU A 97 2.21 -10.73 28.81
C GLU A 97 2.48 -12.22 29.08
N VAL A 98 2.36 -12.68 30.33
CA VAL A 98 2.53 -14.09 30.70
C VAL A 98 1.43 -14.95 30.07
N TRP A 99 0.16 -14.56 30.21
CA TRP A 99 -0.95 -15.32 29.62
C TRP A 99 -1.07 -15.12 28.13
N LYS A 100 -0.70 -13.96 27.58
CA LYS A 100 -0.50 -13.80 26.14
C LYS A 100 0.46 -14.85 25.60
N ALA A 101 1.65 -14.97 26.19
CA ALA A 101 2.64 -15.95 25.76
C ALA A 101 2.13 -17.40 25.85
N LYS A 102 1.41 -17.76 26.92
CA LYS A 102 0.81 -19.11 27.06
C LYS A 102 -0.26 -19.39 25.99
N VAL A 103 -1.16 -18.44 25.74
CA VAL A 103 -2.22 -18.59 24.73
C VAL A 103 -1.64 -18.64 23.32
N TYR A 104 -0.71 -17.74 22.98
CA TYR A 104 -0.03 -17.75 21.70
C TYR A 104 0.79 -19.02 21.50
N GLY A 105 1.47 -19.51 22.54
CA GLY A 105 2.22 -20.77 22.52
C GLY A 105 1.31 -21.95 22.21
N PHE A 106 0.16 -22.05 22.89
CA PHE A 106 -0.82 -23.10 22.63
C PHE A 106 -1.36 -23.05 21.19
N LEU A 107 -1.74 -21.86 20.69
CA LEU A 107 -2.22 -21.69 19.32
C LEU A 107 -1.14 -22.07 18.30
N SER A 108 0.12 -21.71 18.55
CA SER A 108 1.26 -22.14 17.74
C SER A 108 1.34 -23.67 17.66
N SER A 109 1.21 -24.37 18.78
CA SER A 109 1.21 -25.83 18.83
C SER A 109 0.05 -26.43 18.05
N GLU A 110 -1.17 -25.91 18.21
CA GLU A 110 -2.36 -26.42 17.52
C GLU A 110 -2.27 -26.23 16.00
N TYR A 111 -1.89 -25.03 15.54
CA TYR A 111 -1.69 -24.77 14.11
C TYR A 111 -0.59 -25.67 13.52
N ARG A 112 0.46 -25.97 14.29
CA ARG A 112 1.51 -26.92 13.88
C ARG A 112 0.96 -28.34 13.73
N ILE A 113 0.17 -28.83 14.69
CA ILE A 113 -0.47 -30.16 14.62
C ILE A 113 -1.37 -30.27 13.38
N LEU A 114 -2.02 -29.16 13.00
CA LEU A 114 -2.84 -29.05 11.79
C LEU A 114 -2.03 -28.83 10.50
N LYS A 115 -0.70 -28.81 10.56
CA LYS A 115 0.21 -28.52 9.43
C LYS A 115 0.03 -27.13 8.81
N LEU A 116 -0.61 -26.19 9.53
CA LEU A 116 -0.77 -24.79 9.13
C LEU A 116 0.46 -23.98 9.58
N TYR A 117 1.63 -24.32 9.03
CA TYR A 117 2.94 -23.86 9.52
C TYR A 117 3.12 -22.33 9.51
N SER A 118 2.50 -21.63 8.56
CA SER A 118 2.56 -20.16 8.50
C SER A 118 1.91 -19.51 9.72
N GLU A 119 0.70 -19.94 10.08
CA GLU A 119 0.00 -19.45 11.27
C GLU A 119 0.70 -19.93 12.55
N ALA A 120 1.20 -21.17 12.57
CA ALA A 120 2.00 -21.68 13.70
C ALA A 120 3.21 -20.77 13.97
N LYS A 121 3.99 -20.43 12.93
CA LYS A 121 5.15 -19.54 13.04
C LYS A 121 4.75 -18.13 13.50
N LYS A 122 3.66 -17.58 12.97
CA LYS A 122 3.15 -16.26 13.40
C LYS A 122 2.81 -16.23 14.89
N TYR A 123 2.16 -17.28 15.41
CA TYR A 123 1.88 -17.37 16.85
C TYR A 123 3.13 -17.65 17.67
N ALA A 124 4.09 -18.42 17.15
CA ALA A 124 5.41 -18.57 17.76
C ALA A 124 6.12 -17.21 17.92
N ASP A 125 6.11 -16.36 16.90
CA ASP A 125 6.70 -15.02 16.95
C ASP A 125 5.97 -14.11 17.95
N LYS A 126 4.63 -14.18 18.01
CA LYS A 126 3.84 -13.49 19.04
C LYS A 126 4.23 -13.93 20.46
N THR A 127 4.43 -15.24 20.67
CA THR A 127 4.91 -15.79 21.95
C THR A 127 6.26 -15.19 22.32
N LEU A 128 7.23 -15.16 21.40
CA LEU A 128 8.54 -14.54 21.64
C LEU A 128 8.44 -13.06 22.00
N ALA A 129 7.59 -12.32 21.30
CA ALA A 129 7.37 -10.91 21.56
C ALA A 129 6.77 -10.66 22.96
N ALA A 130 5.83 -11.51 23.39
CA ALA A 130 5.24 -11.45 24.72
C ALA A 130 6.26 -11.82 25.81
N CYS A 131 7.04 -12.90 25.62
CA CYS A 131 8.09 -13.32 26.56
C CYS A 131 9.10 -12.20 26.87
N LYS A 132 9.51 -11.44 25.86
CA LYS A 132 10.47 -10.32 26.01
C LYS A 132 9.96 -9.20 26.92
N LYS A 133 8.65 -9.11 27.16
CA LYS A 133 8.03 -8.07 27.99
C LYS A 133 7.73 -8.53 29.42
N ILE A 134 7.87 -9.82 29.71
CA ILE A 134 7.66 -10.36 31.07
C ILE A 134 8.82 -9.89 31.96
N LYS A 135 8.49 -9.28 33.10
CA LYS A 135 9.49 -8.73 34.03
C LYS A 135 10.02 -9.76 35.03
N ASP A 136 9.18 -10.71 35.43
CA ASP A 136 9.53 -11.75 36.38
C ASP A 136 10.48 -12.78 35.73
N PRO A 137 11.75 -12.87 36.19
CA PRO A 137 12.73 -13.78 35.61
C PRO A 137 12.31 -15.26 35.67
N GLU A 138 11.59 -15.68 36.72
CA GLU A 138 11.15 -17.07 36.84
C GLU A 138 10.07 -17.39 35.80
N LEU A 139 9.11 -16.49 35.60
CA LEU A 139 8.08 -16.63 34.57
C LEU A 139 8.65 -16.52 33.15
N VAL A 140 9.64 -15.65 32.92
CA VAL A 140 10.37 -15.57 31.64
C VAL A 140 11.04 -16.91 31.34
N ASN A 141 11.76 -17.48 32.31
CA ASN A 141 12.47 -18.75 32.13
C ASN A 141 11.49 -19.90 31.88
N ASN A 142 10.44 -20.03 32.68
CA ASN A 142 9.43 -21.08 32.49
C ASN A 142 8.80 -20.99 31.08
N THR A 143 8.36 -19.80 30.69
CA THR A 143 7.71 -19.57 29.39
C THR A 143 8.68 -19.79 28.22
N SER A 144 9.94 -19.39 28.38
CA SER A 144 10.99 -19.60 27.37
C SER A 144 11.36 -21.09 27.23
N GLY A 145 11.38 -21.85 28.33
CA GLY A 145 11.58 -23.29 28.32
C GLY A 145 10.51 -24.02 27.51
N LEU A 146 9.24 -23.73 27.80
CA LEU A 146 8.09 -24.27 27.05
C LEU A 146 8.16 -23.91 25.57
N MET A 147 8.55 -22.68 25.25
CA MET A 147 8.71 -22.23 23.87
C MET A 147 9.79 -23.01 23.12
N MET A 148 10.92 -23.27 23.76
CA MET A 148 11.99 -24.08 23.17
C MET A 148 11.55 -25.54 22.98
N GLN A 149 10.68 -26.09 23.82
CA GLN A 149 10.06 -27.40 23.55
C GLN A 149 9.20 -27.38 22.29
N GLU A 150 8.40 -26.33 22.08
CA GLU A 150 7.58 -26.20 20.86
C GLU A 150 8.42 -26.06 19.59
N MET A 151 9.52 -25.29 19.65
CA MET A 151 10.48 -25.22 18.55
C MET A 151 11.11 -26.59 18.27
N ALA A 152 11.40 -27.38 19.31
CA ALA A 152 11.89 -28.73 19.12
C ALA A 152 10.86 -29.65 18.45
N TYR A 153 9.58 -29.55 18.80
CA TYR A 153 8.54 -30.29 18.07
C TYR A 153 8.42 -29.84 16.61
N PHE A 154 8.54 -28.53 16.33
CA PHE A 154 8.56 -28.03 14.95
C PHE A 154 9.71 -28.63 14.14
N ASP A 155 10.92 -28.67 14.73
CA ASP A 155 12.07 -29.29 14.11
C ASP A 155 11.88 -30.80 13.89
N ILE A 156 11.27 -31.53 14.83
CA ILE A 156 10.98 -32.97 14.69
C ILE A 156 10.05 -33.24 13.50
N GLU A 157 8.97 -32.48 13.35
CA GLU A 157 8.03 -32.61 12.22
C GLU A 157 8.73 -32.34 10.88
N GLN A 158 9.65 -31.38 10.85
CA GLN A 158 10.49 -31.06 9.70
C GLN A 158 11.66 -32.04 9.51
N LYS A 159 11.76 -33.10 10.33
CA LYS A 159 12.85 -34.08 10.36
C LYS A 159 14.23 -33.48 10.68
N ASN A 160 14.28 -32.26 11.21
CA ASN A 160 15.47 -31.59 11.69
C ASN A 160 15.81 -32.03 13.14
N TYR A 161 16.12 -33.30 13.33
CA TYR A 161 16.34 -33.85 14.68
C TYR A 161 17.54 -33.23 15.43
N LYS A 162 18.53 -32.72 14.70
CA LYS A 162 19.67 -32.00 15.31
C LYS A 162 19.23 -30.66 15.90
N GLY A 163 18.46 -29.87 15.13
CA GLY A 163 17.87 -28.62 15.63
C GLY A 163 16.94 -28.86 16.82
N ALA A 164 16.14 -29.94 16.77
CA ALA A 164 15.30 -30.33 17.89
C ALA A 164 16.11 -30.55 19.17
N ILE A 165 17.22 -31.29 19.09
CA ILE A 165 18.12 -31.51 20.23
C ILE A 165 18.69 -30.20 20.78
N GLU A 166 19.09 -29.27 19.92
CA GLU A 166 19.59 -27.96 20.35
C GLU A 166 18.51 -27.16 21.09
N ASN A 167 17.30 -27.13 20.55
CA ASN A 167 16.16 -26.47 21.17
C ASN A 167 15.79 -27.12 22.51
N VAL A 168 15.80 -28.45 22.63
CA VAL A 168 15.58 -29.13 23.92
C VAL A 168 16.67 -28.82 24.94
N LYS A 169 17.93 -28.67 24.52
CA LYS A 169 19.02 -28.26 25.43
C LYS A 169 18.79 -26.83 25.95
N LYS A 170 18.40 -25.89 25.09
CA LYS A 170 18.04 -24.52 25.49
C LYS A 170 16.83 -24.53 26.44
N SER A 171 15.82 -25.34 26.13
CA SER A 171 14.67 -25.56 27.02
C SER A 171 15.11 -25.97 28.42
N GLN A 172 16.00 -26.96 28.53
CA GLN A 172 16.50 -27.42 29.82
C GLN A 172 17.30 -26.34 30.57
N GLN A 173 18.08 -25.52 29.85
CA GLN A 173 18.80 -24.41 30.47
C GLN A 173 17.83 -23.43 31.15
N TYR A 174 16.71 -23.12 30.50
CA TYR A 174 15.69 -22.27 31.11
C TYR A 174 15.00 -22.91 32.31
N PHE A 175 14.58 -24.18 32.22
CA PHE A 175 13.95 -24.87 33.37
C PHE A 175 14.90 -25.15 34.52
N ASN A 176 16.22 -25.12 34.29
CA ASN A 176 17.18 -25.18 35.39
C ASN A 176 17.16 -23.91 36.26
N LEU A 177 16.63 -22.80 35.73
CA LEU A 177 16.49 -21.51 36.41
C LEU A 177 15.11 -21.31 37.05
N THR A 178 14.21 -22.31 37.00
CA THR A 178 12.86 -22.26 37.60
C THR A 178 12.78 -23.12 38.86
N LYS A 179 11.92 -22.75 39.83
CA LYS A 179 11.79 -23.48 41.10
C LYS A 179 10.65 -24.50 41.07
N GLN A 180 9.58 -24.25 40.33
CA GLN A 180 8.38 -25.09 40.28
C GLN A 180 8.32 -25.98 39.02
N ASP A 181 7.58 -27.09 39.11
CA ASP A 181 7.20 -28.01 38.01
C ASP A 181 8.36 -28.54 37.15
N LYS A 182 9.58 -28.49 37.68
CA LYS A 182 10.80 -28.84 36.96
C LYS A 182 10.82 -30.29 36.48
N ASP A 183 10.27 -31.21 37.27
CA ASP A 183 10.34 -32.63 36.99
C ASP A 183 9.53 -33.01 35.76
N PHE A 184 8.29 -32.51 35.63
CA PHE A 184 7.47 -32.77 34.45
C PHE A 184 8.10 -32.23 33.17
N PHE A 185 8.56 -30.97 33.19
CA PHE A 185 9.19 -30.36 32.01
C PHE A 185 10.54 -30.99 31.67
N THR A 186 11.32 -31.37 32.68
CA THR A 186 12.59 -32.10 32.49
C THR A 186 12.33 -33.49 31.92
N ALA A 187 11.33 -34.22 32.41
CA ALA A 187 10.94 -35.51 31.84
C ALA A 187 10.51 -35.37 30.38
N ASN A 188 9.74 -34.33 30.03
CA ASN A 188 9.36 -34.04 28.65
C ASN A 188 10.59 -33.75 27.77
N ASN A 189 11.54 -32.94 28.25
CA ASN A 189 12.80 -32.72 27.53
C ASN A 189 13.57 -34.03 27.30
N GLN A 190 13.66 -34.91 28.31
CA GLN A 190 14.30 -36.21 28.14
C GLN A 190 13.56 -37.10 27.13
N GLN A 191 12.22 -37.08 27.13
CA GLN A 191 11.40 -37.78 26.13
C GLN A 191 11.69 -37.28 24.71
N LEU A 192 11.77 -35.96 24.50
CA LEU A 192 12.06 -35.35 23.20
C LEU A 192 13.48 -35.64 22.70
N LEU A 193 14.47 -35.66 23.60
CA LEU A 193 15.83 -36.11 23.28
C LEU A 193 15.82 -37.58 22.88
N GLY A 194 15.11 -38.43 23.64
CA GLY A 194 14.93 -39.84 23.32
C GLY A 194 14.38 -40.04 21.91
N LEU A 195 13.31 -39.32 21.58
CA LEU A 195 12.66 -39.34 20.27
C LEU A 195 13.58 -38.87 19.15
N SER A 196 14.27 -37.75 19.35
CA SER A 196 15.19 -37.19 18.37
C SER A 196 16.36 -38.14 18.08
N TYR A 197 16.95 -38.74 19.12
CA TYR A 197 18.02 -39.73 18.94
C TYR A 197 17.53 -41.05 18.34
N TYR A 198 16.30 -41.47 18.64
CA TYR A 198 15.68 -42.64 18.00
C TYR A 198 15.59 -42.45 16.48
N HIS A 199 15.12 -41.29 16.03
CA HIS A 199 15.04 -40.98 14.60
C HIS A 199 16.42 -40.80 13.95
N LEU A 200 17.42 -40.33 14.69
CA LEU A 200 18.82 -40.33 14.26
C LEU A 200 19.48 -41.72 14.31
N LYS A 201 18.72 -42.78 14.62
CA LYS A 201 19.19 -44.17 14.75
C LYS A 201 20.29 -44.36 15.81
N ASN A 202 20.43 -43.41 16.75
CA ASN A 202 21.32 -43.55 17.90
C ASN A 202 20.56 -44.16 19.07
N PHE A 203 20.33 -45.47 18.99
CA PHE A 203 19.50 -46.20 19.95
C PHE A 203 20.07 -46.20 21.37
N GLY A 204 21.40 -46.16 21.54
CA GLY A 204 22.02 -46.07 22.85
C GLY A 204 21.67 -44.77 23.58
N LYS A 205 21.79 -43.63 22.90
CA LYS A 205 21.39 -42.33 23.46
C LYS A 205 19.87 -42.23 23.62
N ALA A 206 19.10 -42.74 22.66
CA ALA A 206 17.65 -42.77 22.76
C ALA A 206 17.19 -43.50 24.03
N LEU A 207 17.73 -44.71 24.26
CA LEU A 207 17.41 -45.52 25.43
C LEU A 207 17.82 -44.83 26.74
N PHE A 208 19.01 -44.22 26.78
CA PHE A 208 19.48 -43.45 27.93
C PHE A 208 18.49 -42.34 28.30
N HIS A 209 18.08 -41.53 27.32
CA HIS A 209 17.18 -40.41 27.55
C HIS A 209 15.76 -40.86 27.93
N TYR A 210 15.22 -41.89 27.29
CA TYR A 210 13.91 -42.43 27.68
C TYR A 210 13.92 -43.07 29.07
N LYS A 211 14.98 -43.80 29.46
CA LYS A 211 15.11 -44.34 30.82
C LYS A 211 15.19 -43.23 31.86
N LYS A 212 15.98 -42.19 31.59
CA LYS A 212 16.05 -41.00 32.44
C LYS A 212 14.69 -40.30 32.57
N ALA A 213 13.93 -40.19 31.49
CA ALA A 213 12.55 -39.66 31.54
C ALA A 213 11.63 -40.51 32.43
N SER A 214 11.70 -41.83 32.27
CA SER A 214 10.94 -42.81 33.06
C SER A 214 11.26 -42.72 34.56
N ASP A 215 12.54 -42.59 34.91
CA ASP A 215 12.98 -42.45 36.31
C ASP A 215 12.42 -41.18 36.97
N ILE A 216 12.40 -40.05 36.25
CA ILE A 216 11.81 -38.79 36.74
C ILE A 216 10.30 -38.94 36.92
N CYS A 217 9.61 -39.60 35.98
CA CYS A 217 8.16 -39.78 36.03
C CYS A 217 7.67 -40.73 37.14
N ARG A 218 8.55 -41.45 37.86
CA ARG A 218 8.11 -42.34 38.97
C ARG A 218 7.36 -41.61 40.08
N ASN A 219 7.65 -40.34 40.28
CA ASN A 219 7.02 -39.50 41.30
C ASN A 219 5.83 -38.70 40.78
N ILE A 220 5.42 -38.91 39.52
CA ILE A 220 4.35 -38.16 38.86
C ILE A 220 3.21 -39.14 38.54
N PRO A 221 1.93 -38.78 38.78
CA PRO A 221 0.79 -39.62 38.39
C PRO A 221 0.85 -40.02 36.91
N GLU A 222 0.46 -41.27 36.60
CA GLU A 222 0.42 -41.79 35.23
C GLU A 222 -0.39 -40.83 34.34
N ASN A 223 0.21 -40.39 33.25
CA ASN A 223 -0.38 -39.46 32.30
C ASN A 223 0.14 -39.74 30.89
N PHE A 224 -0.29 -38.91 29.92
CA PHE A 224 0.05 -39.11 28.51
C PHE A 224 1.57 -39.15 28.25
N LEU A 225 2.37 -38.36 28.98
CA LEU A 225 3.82 -38.30 28.80
C LEU A 225 4.47 -39.64 29.20
N THR A 226 4.02 -40.23 30.30
CA THR A 226 4.46 -41.57 30.73
C THR A 226 4.16 -42.61 29.65
N GLY A 227 2.97 -42.53 29.02
CA GLY A 227 2.61 -43.37 27.87
C GLY A 227 3.57 -43.21 26.69
N LEU A 228 3.91 -41.96 26.31
CA LEU A 228 4.87 -41.67 25.24
C LEU A 228 6.30 -42.15 25.55
N ILE A 229 6.74 -42.07 26.82
CA ILE A 229 8.04 -42.57 27.26
C ILE A 229 8.10 -44.09 27.11
N TYR A 230 7.09 -44.81 27.60
CA TYR A 230 7.03 -46.27 27.44
C TYR A 230 6.93 -46.68 25.98
N ASN A 231 6.16 -45.95 25.16
CA ASN A 231 6.09 -46.17 23.73
C ASN A 231 7.45 -45.98 23.03
N GLY A 232 8.21 -44.97 23.44
CA GLY A 232 9.58 -44.72 22.97
C GLY A 232 10.55 -45.83 23.36
N LEU A 233 10.51 -46.30 24.61
CA LEU A 233 11.30 -47.46 25.06
C LEU A 233 10.97 -48.71 24.25
N ALA A 234 9.68 -49.00 24.05
CA ALA A 234 9.24 -50.11 23.21
C ALA A 234 9.78 -49.99 21.79
N SER A 235 9.67 -48.81 21.17
CA SER A 235 10.20 -48.54 19.82
C SER A 235 11.70 -48.81 19.71
N VAL A 236 12.50 -48.38 20.70
CA VAL A 236 13.95 -48.64 20.71
C VAL A 236 14.24 -50.13 20.81
N TYR A 237 13.56 -50.87 21.70
CA TYR A 237 13.78 -52.31 21.83
C TYR A 237 13.30 -53.12 20.63
N ILE A 238 12.26 -52.66 19.91
CA ILE A 238 11.84 -53.24 18.63
C ILE A 238 12.95 -53.12 17.59
N GLU A 239 13.56 -51.94 17.43
CA GLU A 239 14.68 -51.77 16.48
C GLU A 239 15.92 -52.61 16.87
N GLN A 240 16.05 -52.94 18.17
CA GLN A 240 17.11 -53.82 18.69
C GLN A 240 16.74 -55.31 18.60
N ASN A 241 15.57 -55.68 18.07
CA ASN A 241 15.03 -57.04 18.07
C ASN A 241 14.92 -57.69 19.47
N ASN A 242 14.84 -56.89 20.53
CA ASN A 242 14.65 -57.38 21.90
C ASN A 242 13.15 -57.51 22.18
N SER A 243 12.58 -58.65 21.79
CA SER A 243 11.14 -58.90 21.90
C SER A 243 10.62 -58.87 23.34
N GLN A 244 11.40 -59.32 24.32
CA GLN A 244 10.98 -59.36 25.73
C GLN A 244 10.79 -57.97 26.32
N GLU A 245 11.80 -57.10 26.22
CA GLU A 245 11.69 -55.73 26.74
C GLU A 245 10.74 -54.88 25.89
N ALA A 246 10.71 -55.09 24.56
CA ALA A 246 9.73 -54.44 23.69
C ALA A 246 8.29 -54.74 24.13
N LYS A 247 7.97 -56.01 24.39
CA LYS A 247 6.63 -56.44 24.84
C LYS A 247 6.26 -55.76 26.16
N LYS A 248 7.17 -55.79 27.13
CA LYS A 248 6.96 -55.22 28.47
C LYS A 248 6.61 -53.74 28.40
N TYR A 249 7.43 -52.93 27.70
CA TYR A 249 7.16 -51.50 27.60
C TYR A 249 5.95 -51.18 26.71
N LEU A 250 5.69 -51.97 25.67
CA LEU A 250 4.51 -51.81 24.84
C LEU A 250 3.22 -52.03 25.64
N GLN A 251 3.18 -53.06 26.49
CA GLN A 251 2.02 -53.32 27.35
C GLN A 251 1.76 -52.18 28.34
N LEU A 252 2.82 -51.60 28.91
CA LEU A 252 2.69 -50.41 29.78
C LEU A 252 2.14 -49.21 29.00
N ALA A 253 2.62 -48.98 27.78
CA ALA A 253 2.12 -47.91 26.92
C ALA A 253 0.64 -48.12 26.52
N GLN A 254 0.26 -49.36 26.17
CA GLN A 254 -1.12 -49.74 25.83
C GLN A 254 -2.07 -49.53 27.02
N LYS A 255 -1.69 -49.96 28.23
CA LYS A 255 -2.49 -49.74 29.44
C LYS A 255 -2.87 -48.26 29.61
N ILE A 256 -1.89 -47.36 29.49
CA ILE A 256 -2.10 -45.91 29.64
C ILE A 256 -2.93 -45.37 28.47
N SER A 257 -2.60 -45.77 27.24
CA SER A 257 -3.27 -45.32 26.02
C SER A 257 -4.75 -45.72 25.98
N ASP A 258 -5.09 -46.95 26.38
CA ASP A 258 -6.46 -47.47 26.34
C ASP A 258 -7.36 -46.75 27.35
N GLN A 259 -6.80 -46.33 28.48
CA GLN A 259 -7.48 -45.55 29.52
C GLN A 259 -7.57 -44.05 29.19
N SER A 260 -6.78 -43.56 28.25
CA SER A 260 -6.71 -42.14 27.92
C SER A 260 -7.69 -41.76 26.82
N GLU A 261 -8.29 -40.58 26.88
CA GLU A 261 -9.02 -40.00 25.74
C GLU A 261 -8.08 -39.37 24.68
N TYR A 262 -6.77 -39.39 24.92
CA TYR A 262 -5.78 -38.76 24.05
C TYR A 262 -5.56 -39.53 22.75
N LEU A 263 -6.26 -39.12 21.69
CA LEU A 263 -6.26 -39.80 20.39
C LEU A 263 -4.87 -39.88 19.75
N GLN A 264 -4.03 -38.85 19.93
CA GLN A 264 -2.67 -38.85 19.41
C GLN A 264 -1.80 -39.92 20.08
N LEU A 265 -1.90 -40.10 21.41
CA LEU A 265 -1.20 -41.19 22.10
C LEU A 265 -1.69 -42.55 21.62
N LYS A 266 -3.00 -42.73 21.45
CA LYS A 266 -3.57 -43.96 20.89
C LYS A 266 -2.98 -44.29 19.52
N ASN A 267 -2.92 -43.29 18.64
CA ASN A 267 -2.36 -43.45 17.30
C ASN A 267 -0.87 -43.86 17.34
N GLU A 268 -0.05 -43.21 18.18
CA GLU A 268 1.38 -43.53 18.35
C GLU A 268 1.62 -44.94 18.92
N VAL A 269 0.83 -45.33 19.93
CA VAL A 269 0.94 -46.65 20.56
C VAL A 269 0.48 -47.75 19.61
N TYR A 270 -0.59 -47.53 18.82
CA TYR A 270 -1.00 -48.48 17.80
C TYR A 270 0.02 -48.61 16.67
N ALA A 271 0.63 -47.51 16.23
CA ALA A 271 1.71 -47.56 15.23
C ALA A 271 2.92 -48.38 15.75
N THR A 272 3.27 -48.23 17.01
CA THR A 272 4.36 -49.01 17.63
C THR A 272 3.97 -50.47 17.83
N SER A 273 2.71 -50.72 18.19
CA SER A 273 2.14 -52.07 18.31
C SER A 273 2.19 -52.81 16.98
N GLN A 274 1.87 -52.15 15.85
CA GLN A 274 2.00 -52.73 14.51
C GLN A 274 3.44 -53.17 14.24
N LYS A 275 4.44 -52.32 14.50
CA LYS A 275 5.86 -52.66 14.34
C LYS A 275 6.26 -53.87 15.18
N TYR A 276 5.81 -53.93 16.43
CA TYR A 276 6.07 -55.05 17.32
C TYR A 276 5.46 -56.36 16.80
N TYR A 277 4.19 -56.33 16.36
CA TYR A 277 3.51 -57.53 15.84
C TYR A 277 4.12 -58.02 14.52
N VAL A 278 4.61 -57.12 13.68
CA VAL A 278 5.43 -57.51 12.51
C VAL A 278 6.72 -58.19 12.95
N MET A 279 7.45 -57.62 13.91
CA MET A 279 8.71 -58.19 14.43
C MET A 279 8.53 -59.62 14.98
N ILE A 280 7.41 -59.91 15.65
CA ILE A 280 7.12 -61.25 16.18
C ILE A 280 6.29 -62.14 15.24
N ASN A 281 6.03 -61.68 14.01
CA ASN A 281 5.24 -62.37 12.99
C ASN A 281 3.79 -62.73 13.43
N ASP A 282 3.17 -61.90 14.28
CA ASP A 282 1.77 -62.04 14.72
C ASP A 282 0.84 -61.24 13.80
N LEU A 283 0.54 -61.83 12.63
CA LEU A 283 -0.29 -61.18 11.60
C LEU A 283 -1.73 -60.93 12.07
N LYS A 284 -2.25 -61.74 12.99
CA LYS A 284 -3.61 -61.57 13.53
C LYS A 284 -3.68 -60.28 14.33
N LYS A 285 -2.78 -60.09 15.31
CA LYS A 285 -2.75 -58.87 16.12
C LYS A 285 -2.34 -57.64 15.32
N PHE A 286 -1.50 -57.80 14.31
CA PHE A 286 -1.21 -56.72 13.36
C PHE A 286 -2.49 -56.17 12.73
N ARG A 287 -3.34 -57.02 12.13
CA ARG A 287 -4.60 -56.60 11.50
C ARG A 287 -5.61 -56.02 12.49
N GLU A 288 -5.72 -56.61 13.68
CA GLU A 288 -6.57 -56.06 14.75
C GLU A 288 -6.14 -54.65 15.16
N THR A 289 -4.82 -54.42 15.25
CA THR A 289 -4.24 -53.12 15.61
C THR A 289 -4.38 -52.11 14.46
N GLU A 290 -4.22 -52.55 13.22
CA GLU A 290 -4.43 -51.73 12.02
C GLU A 290 -5.84 -51.15 12.00
N LYS A 291 -6.86 -51.98 12.19
CA LYS A 291 -8.25 -51.53 12.27
C LYS A 291 -8.45 -50.47 13.37
N LYS A 292 -7.94 -50.70 14.57
CA LYS A 292 -8.04 -49.74 15.69
C LYS A 292 -7.35 -48.41 15.37
N LYS A 293 -6.21 -48.46 14.68
CA LYS A 293 -5.46 -47.28 14.25
C LYS A 293 -6.23 -46.48 13.21
N ASP A 294 -6.81 -47.15 12.21
CA ASP A 294 -7.60 -46.51 11.16
C ASP A 294 -8.85 -45.83 11.75
N GLU A 295 -9.54 -46.48 12.69
CA GLU A 295 -10.66 -45.89 13.42
C GLU A 295 -10.25 -44.61 14.20
N VAL A 296 -9.06 -44.59 14.82
CA VAL A 296 -8.53 -43.41 15.50
C VAL A 296 -8.14 -42.32 14.51
N ALA A 297 -7.49 -42.69 13.40
CA ALA A 297 -7.10 -41.75 12.36
C ALA A 297 -8.32 -41.08 11.71
N GLU A 298 -9.38 -41.83 11.43
CA GLU A 298 -10.65 -41.31 10.92
C GLU A 298 -11.29 -40.34 11.91
N LYS A 299 -11.32 -40.68 13.22
CA LYS A 299 -11.82 -39.79 14.27
C LYS A 299 -11.04 -38.48 14.35
N ILE A 300 -9.72 -38.53 14.19
CA ILE A 300 -8.86 -37.33 14.15
C ILE A 300 -9.21 -36.51 12.90
N SER A 301 -9.21 -37.12 11.71
CA SER A 301 -9.51 -36.44 10.43
C SER A 301 -10.87 -35.74 10.48
N LYS A 302 -11.94 -36.46 10.83
CA LYS A 302 -13.30 -35.92 10.89
C LYS A 302 -13.42 -34.69 11.82
N LYS A 303 -12.64 -34.66 12.90
CA LYS A 303 -12.61 -33.55 13.86
C LYS A 303 -11.70 -32.39 13.42
N SER A 304 -10.75 -32.61 12.50
CA SER A 304 -9.85 -31.58 11.97
C SER A 304 -10.28 -30.99 10.63
N ASP A 305 -10.91 -31.78 9.75
CA ASP A 305 -11.10 -31.44 8.32
C ASP A 305 -11.92 -30.17 8.12
N SER A 306 -13.01 -30.00 8.88
CA SER A 306 -13.82 -28.78 8.81
C SER A 306 -13.01 -27.53 9.20
N PHE A 307 -12.21 -27.61 10.25
CA PHE A 307 -11.37 -26.48 10.69
C PHE A 307 -10.25 -26.18 9.70
N ILE A 308 -9.62 -27.21 9.14
CA ILE A 308 -8.59 -27.06 8.12
C ILE A 308 -9.17 -26.39 6.88
N SER A 309 -10.31 -26.88 6.40
CA SER A 309 -11.04 -26.28 5.25
C SER A 309 -11.38 -24.83 5.52
N ASP A 310 -12.00 -24.51 6.67
CA ASP A 310 -12.34 -23.14 7.05
C ASP A 310 -11.10 -22.23 7.12
N SER A 311 -9.97 -22.77 7.62
CA SER A 311 -8.70 -22.04 7.72
C SER A 311 -8.10 -21.74 6.36
N TYR A 312 -8.09 -22.71 5.43
CA TYR A 312 -7.62 -22.50 4.05
C TYR A 312 -8.50 -21.49 3.31
N SER A 313 -9.82 -21.59 3.42
CA SER A 313 -10.75 -20.62 2.82
C SER A 313 -10.45 -19.19 3.27
N ARG A 314 -10.21 -18.96 4.57
CA ARG A 314 -9.83 -17.64 5.11
C ARG A 314 -8.46 -17.17 4.63
N LEU A 315 -7.50 -18.07 4.47
CA LEU A 315 -6.18 -17.72 3.93
C LEU A 315 -6.28 -17.31 2.45
N ASP A 316 -7.10 -18.00 1.67
CA ASP A 316 -7.37 -17.67 0.28
C ASP A 316 -8.11 -16.33 0.13
N GLU A 317 -9.11 -16.07 0.98
CA GLU A 317 -9.79 -14.76 1.04
C GLU A 317 -8.79 -13.63 1.31
N LYS A 318 -7.95 -13.77 2.35
CA LYS A 318 -6.91 -12.76 2.66
C LYS A 318 -5.92 -12.56 1.52
N LYS A 319 -5.55 -13.63 0.83
CA LYS A 319 -4.66 -13.54 -0.33
C LYS A 319 -5.32 -12.77 -1.46
N ARG A 320 -6.59 -13.05 -1.77
CA ARG A 320 -7.37 -12.30 -2.78
C ARG A 320 -7.52 -10.83 -2.40
N ASP A 321 -7.79 -10.51 -1.14
CA ASP A 321 -7.89 -9.13 -0.65
C ASP A 321 -6.56 -8.39 -0.80
N ALA A 322 -5.44 -9.05 -0.49
CA ALA A 322 -4.11 -8.49 -0.65
C ALA A 322 -3.77 -8.24 -2.14
N GLU A 323 -4.09 -9.18 -3.02
CA GLU A 323 -3.93 -9.05 -4.47
C GLU A 323 -4.77 -7.90 -5.04
N HIS A 324 -6.04 -7.81 -4.66
CA HIS A 324 -6.95 -6.75 -5.07
C HIS A 324 -6.47 -5.37 -4.59
N THR A 325 -5.99 -5.27 -3.34
CA THR A 325 -5.40 -4.05 -2.80
C THR A 325 -4.13 -3.64 -3.55
N GLY A 326 -3.28 -4.60 -3.91
CA GLY A 326 -2.09 -4.37 -4.74
C GLY A 326 -2.44 -3.85 -6.14
N TYR A 327 -3.46 -4.44 -6.76
CA TYR A 327 -3.97 -4.02 -8.07
C TYR A 327 -4.49 -2.58 -8.05
N ILE A 328 -5.31 -2.20 -7.07
CA ILE A 328 -5.80 -0.82 -6.91
C ILE A 328 -4.64 0.17 -6.74
N LYS A 329 -3.64 -0.16 -5.90
CA LYS A 329 -2.46 0.70 -5.72
C LYS A 329 -1.71 0.94 -7.02
N ASN A 330 -1.54 -0.10 -7.85
CA ASN A 330 -0.88 0.02 -9.15
C ASN A 330 -1.67 0.93 -10.11
N ILE A 331 -3.00 0.83 -10.14
CA ILE A 331 -3.85 1.74 -10.94
C ILE A 331 -3.67 3.20 -10.50
N ILE A 332 -3.66 3.46 -9.18
CA ILE A 332 -3.50 4.83 -8.65
C ILE A 332 -2.13 5.40 -9.04
N ILE A 333 -1.06 4.60 -8.94
CA ILE A 333 0.28 5.01 -9.35
C ILE A 333 0.32 5.34 -10.85
N LEU A 334 -0.30 4.51 -11.68
CA LEU A 334 -0.35 4.71 -13.14
C LEU A 334 -1.15 5.96 -13.51
N ALA A 335 -2.30 6.18 -12.87
CA ALA A 335 -3.11 7.37 -13.04
C ALA A 335 -2.35 8.65 -12.62
N GLY A 336 -1.64 8.60 -11.49
CA GLY A 336 -0.77 9.70 -11.05
C GLY A 336 0.36 10.00 -12.03
N GLY A 337 0.98 8.96 -12.60
CA GLY A 337 2.00 9.10 -13.65
C GLY A 337 1.46 9.77 -14.91
N ILE A 338 0.27 9.38 -15.37
CA ILE A 338 -0.41 10.01 -16.52
C ILE A 338 -0.73 11.48 -16.25
N LEU A 339 -1.20 11.81 -15.04
CA LEU A 339 -1.46 13.20 -14.64
C LEU A 339 -0.19 14.05 -14.62
N LEU A 340 0.92 13.51 -14.11
CA LEU A 340 2.22 14.20 -14.15
C LEU A 340 2.70 14.46 -15.58
N ILE A 341 2.65 13.45 -16.45
CA ILE A 341 3.04 13.58 -17.85
C ILE A 341 2.17 14.62 -18.56
N SER A 342 0.85 14.58 -18.35
CA SER A 342 -0.06 15.56 -18.96
C SER A 342 0.22 16.99 -18.46
N GLY A 343 0.55 17.17 -17.18
CA GLY A 343 0.99 18.45 -16.62
C GLY A 343 2.29 18.97 -17.23
N ILE A 344 3.30 18.09 -17.42
CA ILE A 344 4.57 18.45 -18.08
C ILE A 344 4.34 18.86 -19.53
N VAL A 345 3.55 18.10 -20.29
CA VAL A 345 3.22 18.41 -21.68
C VAL A 345 2.49 19.75 -21.78
N TYR A 346 1.51 19.99 -20.91
CA TYR A 346 0.80 21.27 -20.84
C TYR A 346 1.76 22.43 -20.57
N PHE A 347 2.64 22.29 -19.59
CA PHE A 347 3.65 23.29 -19.26
C PHE A 347 4.62 23.58 -20.42
N MET A 348 5.07 22.54 -21.13
CA MET A 348 5.92 22.69 -22.32
C MET A 348 5.22 23.44 -23.45
N VAL A 349 3.94 23.13 -23.72
CA VAL A 349 3.13 23.82 -24.74
C VAL A 349 2.91 25.28 -24.35
N TYR A 350 2.57 25.55 -23.09
CA TYR A 350 2.39 26.90 -22.57
C TYR A 350 3.67 27.73 -22.75
N ARG A 351 4.83 27.19 -22.34
CA ARG A 351 6.12 27.88 -22.45
C ARG A 351 6.51 28.15 -23.91
N ARG A 352 6.28 27.19 -24.81
CA ARG A 352 6.51 27.39 -26.27
C ARG A 352 5.62 28.49 -26.84
N LYS A 353 4.34 28.54 -26.46
CA LYS A 353 3.40 29.57 -26.91
C LYS A 353 3.82 30.96 -26.41
N GLN A 354 4.24 31.06 -25.15
CA GLN A 354 4.73 32.31 -24.57
C GLN A 354 5.95 32.84 -25.32
N LYS A 355 6.95 31.98 -25.61
CA LYS A 355 8.14 32.38 -26.38
C LYS A 355 7.77 32.95 -27.76
N ARG A 356 6.88 32.28 -28.50
CA ARG A 356 6.44 32.74 -29.83
C ARG A 356 5.71 34.09 -29.79
N ASN A 357 4.93 34.35 -28.75
CA ASN A 357 4.22 35.62 -28.61
C ASN A 357 5.19 36.78 -28.33
N ILE A 358 6.25 36.53 -27.54
CA ILE A 358 7.30 37.53 -27.27
C ILE A 358 8.10 37.82 -28.54
N GLU A 359 8.48 36.80 -29.32
CA GLU A 359 9.19 37.00 -30.59
C GLU A 359 8.38 37.85 -31.59
N LYS A 360 7.07 37.59 -31.70
CA LYS A 360 6.16 38.39 -32.53
C LYS A 360 6.03 39.83 -32.05
N PHE A 361 5.94 40.04 -30.73
CA PHE A 361 5.91 41.38 -30.15
C PHE A 361 7.15 42.18 -30.55
N LYS A 362 8.35 41.60 -30.40
CA LYS A 362 9.60 42.24 -30.81
C LYS A 362 9.63 42.58 -32.31
N GLN A 363 9.11 41.70 -33.16
CA GLN A 363 9.02 41.99 -34.61
C GLN A 363 8.14 43.21 -34.91
N ILE A 364 6.99 43.36 -34.24
CA ILE A 364 6.10 44.51 -34.46
C ILE A 364 6.79 45.83 -34.08
N LEU A 365 7.58 45.83 -33.00
CA LEU A 365 8.33 47.01 -32.60
C LEU A 365 9.40 47.37 -33.63
N LEU A 366 10.17 46.39 -34.10
CA LEU A 366 11.19 46.58 -35.13
C LEU A 366 10.58 47.09 -36.44
N ASP A 367 9.43 46.55 -36.86
CA ASP A 367 8.74 47.02 -38.07
C ASP A 367 8.19 48.44 -37.89
N SER A 368 7.67 48.76 -36.71
CA SER A 368 7.22 50.11 -36.36
C SER A 368 8.38 51.11 -36.38
N ASP A 369 9.56 50.74 -35.86
CA ASP A 369 10.77 51.58 -35.90
C ASP A 369 11.27 51.82 -37.32
N ARG A 370 11.30 50.78 -38.16
CA ARG A 370 11.64 50.92 -39.59
C ARG A 370 10.71 51.88 -40.31
N ILE A 371 9.40 51.81 -40.07
CA ILE A 371 8.42 52.72 -40.67
C ILE A 371 8.67 54.17 -40.21
N HIS A 372 9.01 54.38 -38.93
CA HIS A 372 9.35 55.71 -38.42
C HIS A 372 10.66 56.27 -39.00
N GLU A 373 11.70 55.45 -39.15
CA GLU A 373 12.95 55.86 -39.81
C GLU A 373 12.74 56.20 -41.30
N PHE A 374 12.02 55.36 -42.04
CA PHE A 374 11.64 55.64 -43.43
C PHE A 374 10.82 56.93 -43.58
N ARG A 375 9.91 57.23 -42.63
CA ARG A 375 9.17 58.50 -42.61
C ARG A 375 10.07 59.71 -42.35
N LYS A 376 11.07 59.58 -41.44
CA LYS A 376 12.05 60.65 -41.18
C LYS A 376 12.94 60.95 -42.39
N GLU A 377 13.32 59.92 -43.16
CA GLU A 377 14.14 60.08 -44.36
C GLU A 377 13.40 60.79 -45.52
N LYS A 378 12.13 60.44 -45.78
CA LYS A 378 11.34 61.10 -46.83
C LYS A 378 11.10 62.59 -46.58
N VAL A 379 11.01 63.03 -45.33
CA VAL A 379 10.82 64.45 -44.97
C VAL A 379 12.07 65.29 -45.29
N LYS A 380 13.26 64.70 -45.39
CA LYS A 380 14.50 65.42 -45.75
C LYS A 380 14.66 65.70 -47.25
N ILE A 381 13.91 65.01 -48.13
CA ILE A 381 14.16 65.02 -49.59
C ILE A 381 13.27 66.03 -50.36
N SER A 382 12.30 66.70 -49.73
CA SER A 382 11.32 67.55 -50.46
C SER A 382 11.71 69.03 -50.68
N PHE A 383 12.99 69.42 -50.63
CA PHE A 383 13.45 70.77 -50.99
C PHE A 383 14.61 70.73 -51.99
N ALA A 384 14.29 70.59 -53.28
CA ALA A 384 15.14 71.03 -54.40
C ALA A 384 14.31 71.05 -55.71
N PRO A 385 14.18 72.18 -56.42
CA PRO A 385 13.54 72.19 -57.74
C PRO A 385 14.60 71.96 -58.82
N ALA A 386 14.36 71.01 -59.74
CA ALA A 386 15.16 70.86 -60.95
C ALA A 386 14.26 70.70 -62.17
N ILE A 387 14.28 71.73 -63.01
CA ILE A 387 13.70 71.80 -64.35
C ILE A 387 14.48 70.86 -65.28
N ARG A 388 13.80 70.07 -66.14
CA ARG A 388 14.39 69.64 -67.41
C ARG A 388 13.36 69.33 -68.52
N GLN A 389 13.40 70.24 -69.50
CA GLN A 389 13.16 70.21 -70.96
C GLN A 389 12.50 69.01 -71.66
N ILE A 390 11.58 69.37 -72.55
CA ILE A 390 10.95 68.61 -73.63
C ILE A 390 11.91 68.54 -74.85
N SER A 391 11.96 67.40 -75.55
CA SER A 391 12.37 67.34 -76.97
C SER A 391 11.61 66.23 -77.71
N MET A 392 11.12 66.56 -78.90
CA MET A 392 10.27 65.76 -79.78
C MET A 392 11.09 65.01 -80.84
N ALA A 393 10.65 63.81 -81.25
CA ALA A 393 10.81 63.26 -82.61
C ALA A 393 9.87 62.04 -82.81
N ASP A 394 8.99 62.16 -83.82
CA ASP A 394 8.08 61.13 -84.42
C ASP A 394 8.74 60.60 -85.73
N PRO A 395 8.27 59.59 -86.52
CA PRO A 395 6.94 58.96 -86.48
C PRO A 395 6.83 57.42 -86.67
N MET A 396 5.74 56.89 -86.08
CA MET A 396 4.77 55.94 -86.67
C MET A 396 5.21 54.53 -87.10
N LYS A 397 4.77 53.51 -86.34
CA LYS A 397 4.12 52.29 -86.90
C LYS A 397 3.26 51.50 -85.89
N THR A 398 1.97 51.44 -86.25
CA THR A 398 0.96 50.40 -85.98
C THR A 398 0.51 50.11 -84.55
N VAL A 399 -0.63 50.73 -84.25
CA VAL A 399 -1.53 50.53 -83.10
C VAL A 399 -2.21 49.15 -83.16
N LYS A 400 -2.17 48.43 -82.03
CA LYS A 400 -3.22 47.51 -81.57
C LYS A 400 -3.55 47.91 -80.13
N ALA A 401 -4.85 48.02 -79.85
CA ALA A 401 -5.41 48.50 -78.60
C ALA A 401 -5.01 47.62 -77.39
N ASP A 402 -5.00 48.25 -76.21
CA ASP A 402 -5.07 47.67 -74.85
C ASP A 402 -3.92 48.04 -73.89
N ASP A 403 -3.03 48.98 -74.24
CA ASP A 403 -2.03 49.55 -73.32
C ASP A 403 -2.20 51.07 -73.13
N TYR A 404 -3.19 51.43 -72.32
CA TYR A 404 -3.22 52.72 -71.63
C TYR A 404 -3.43 52.44 -70.15
N GLY A 405 -2.43 52.75 -69.32
CA GLY A 405 -2.55 52.76 -67.86
C GLY A 405 -3.84 53.48 -67.43
N MET A 406 -4.47 53.02 -66.35
CA MET A 406 -5.75 53.55 -65.84
C MET A 406 -5.77 55.08 -65.72
N MET A 407 -4.62 55.73 -65.62
CA MET A 407 -4.48 57.18 -65.65
C MET A 407 -3.11 57.57 -66.21
N THR A 408 -2.91 58.86 -66.52
CA THR A 408 -1.60 59.37 -66.91
C THR A 408 -0.61 59.33 -65.74
N ALA A 409 0.68 59.17 -66.00
CA ALA A 409 1.73 59.16 -64.97
C ALA A 409 1.69 60.40 -64.05
N ALA A 410 1.35 61.57 -64.60
CA ALA A 410 1.17 62.79 -63.83
C ALA A 410 -0.05 62.72 -62.87
N THR A 411 -1.15 62.11 -63.30
CA THR A 411 -2.34 61.89 -62.46
C THR A 411 -2.05 60.87 -61.37
N GLU A 412 -1.36 59.79 -61.71
CA GLU A 412 -0.92 58.75 -60.78
C GLU A 412 -0.05 59.32 -59.67
N GLN A 413 0.98 60.10 -60.02
CA GLN A 413 1.86 60.76 -59.05
C GLN A 413 1.10 61.76 -58.16
N LYS A 414 0.14 62.51 -58.73
CA LYS A 414 -0.72 63.42 -57.97
C LYS A 414 -1.60 62.68 -56.96
N LEU A 415 -2.19 61.55 -57.34
CA LEU A 415 -3.00 60.73 -56.43
C LEU A 415 -2.15 60.08 -55.33
N LEU A 416 -0.95 59.62 -55.66
CA LEU A 416 0.00 59.10 -54.67
C LEU A 416 0.41 60.17 -53.65
N SER A 417 0.68 61.40 -54.09
CA SER A 417 0.98 62.52 -53.19
C SER A 417 -0.18 62.83 -52.24
N LYS A 418 -1.40 62.89 -52.77
CA LYS A 418 -2.60 63.14 -51.95
C LYS A 418 -2.92 61.98 -51.00
N LEU A 419 -2.62 60.75 -51.39
CA LEU A 419 -2.77 59.59 -50.53
C LEU A 419 -1.75 59.60 -49.39
N ASP A 420 -0.52 60.04 -49.64
CA ASP A 420 0.52 60.25 -48.62
C ASP A 420 0.13 61.37 -47.63
N GLU A 421 -0.44 62.47 -48.12
CA GLU A 421 -1.01 63.53 -47.27
C GLU A 421 -2.15 62.99 -46.39
N PHE A 422 -3.02 62.15 -46.95
CA PHE A 422 -4.09 61.51 -46.19
C PHE A 422 -3.55 60.57 -45.09
N GLU A 423 -2.51 59.78 -45.36
CA GLU A 423 -1.86 58.91 -44.36
C GLU A 423 -1.19 59.69 -43.23
N LYS A 424 -0.70 60.90 -43.51
CA LYS A 424 -0.12 61.82 -42.52
C LYS A 424 -1.17 62.57 -41.71
N SER A 425 -2.39 62.64 -42.21
CA SER A 425 -3.53 63.22 -41.51
C SER A 425 -4.22 62.19 -40.63
N ASP A 426 -4.96 62.64 -39.62
CA ASP A 426 -5.79 61.76 -38.79
C ASP A 426 -7.17 61.44 -39.41
N LEU A 427 -7.39 61.79 -40.69
CA LEU A 427 -8.68 61.63 -41.35
C LEU A 427 -9.12 60.16 -41.48
N PHE A 428 -8.18 59.21 -41.48
CA PHE A 428 -8.49 57.78 -41.51
C PHE A 428 -9.17 57.28 -40.21
N ILE A 429 -9.07 58.04 -39.11
CA ILE A 429 -9.71 57.73 -37.82
C ILE A 429 -11.21 58.05 -37.85
N ASN A 430 -11.67 58.90 -38.77
CA ASN A 430 -13.08 59.22 -38.88
C ASN A 430 -13.90 57.96 -39.22
N ASN A 431 -14.88 57.63 -38.37
CA ASN A 431 -15.73 56.44 -38.54
C ASN A 431 -16.60 56.47 -39.82
N SER A 432 -16.79 57.64 -40.42
CA SER A 432 -17.57 57.87 -41.64
C SER A 432 -16.72 57.88 -42.92
N ILE A 433 -15.40 57.64 -42.83
CA ILE A 433 -14.52 57.57 -43.99
C ILE A 433 -14.96 56.41 -44.90
N SER A 434 -15.13 56.71 -46.19
CA SER A 434 -15.54 55.77 -47.23
C SER A 434 -14.67 55.98 -48.47
N MET A 435 -14.64 55.00 -49.37
CA MET A 435 -13.92 55.15 -50.65
C MET A 435 -14.38 56.41 -51.41
N SER A 436 -15.68 56.71 -51.36
CA SER A 436 -16.26 57.88 -52.01
C SER A 436 -15.77 59.19 -51.39
N SER A 437 -15.73 59.29 -50.05
CA SER A 437 -15.27 60.51 -49.38
C SER A 437 -13.75 60.72 -49.52
N LEU A 438 -12.95 59.65 -49.53
CA LEU A 438 -11.51 59.75 -49.81
C LEU A 438 -11.24 60.08 -51.29
N ALA A 439 -12.00 59.51 -52.22
CA ALA A 439 -11.85 59.84 -53.64
C ALA A 439 -12.17 61.33 -53.90
N ALA A 440 -13.21 61.84 -53.25
CA ALA A 440 -13.58 63.25 -53.32
C ALA A 440 -12.49 64.17 -52.76
N SER A 441 -11.91 63.87 -51.58
CA SER A 441 -10.80 64.66 -51.02
C SER A 441 -9.53 64.58 -51.87
N CYS A 442 -9.29 63.43 -52.52
CA CYS A 442 -8.21 63.28 -53.49
C CYS A 442 -8.52 63.98 -54.84
N GLY A 443 -9.75 64.45 -55.07
CA GLY A 443 -10.18 65.07 -56.33
C GLY A 443 -10.20 64.08 -57.50
N THR A 444 -10.64 62.85 -57.24
CA THR A 444 -10.71 61.74 -58.21
C THR A 444 -11.99 60.92 -58.05
N ASN A 445 -12.14 59.86 -58.85
CA ASN A 445 -13.23 58.90 -58.70
C ASN A 445 -12.78 57.65 -57.92
N THR A 446 -13.76 56.89 -57.42
CA THR A 446 -13.53 55.69 -56.61
C THR A 446 -12.77 54.59 -57.36
N LYS A 447 -12.93 54.50 -58.69
CA LYS A 447 -12.24 53.52 -59.53
C LYS A 447 -10.73 53.77 -59.55
N TYR A 448 -10.31 55.01 -59.78
CA TYR A 448 -8.89 55.39 -59.78
C TYR A 448 -8.26 55.28 -58.40
N LEU A 449 -8.95 55.72 -57.36
CA LEU A 449 -8.42 55.57 -56.00
C LEU A 449 -8.31 54.11 -55.57
N SER A 450 -9.31 53.28 -55.89
CA SER A 450 -9.26 51.83 -55.64
C SER A 450 -8.08 51.18 -56.38
N TYR A 451 -7.86 51.56 -57.64
CA TYR A 451 -6.70 51.10 -58.41
C TYR A 451 -5.38 51.50 -57.72
N ILE A 452 -5.22 52.75 -57.29
CA ILE A 452 -4.00 53.19 -56.60
C ILE A 452 -3.78 52.43 -55.29
N ILE A 453 -4.80 52.26 -54.46
CA ILE A 453 -4.65 51.53 -53.18
C ILE A 453 -4.32 50.06 -53.43
N ASN A 454 -5.02 49.40 -54.36
CA ASN A 454 -4.76 48.00 -54.69
C ASN A 454 -3.36 47.82 -55.30
N THR A 455 -2.94 48.69 -56.22
CA THR A 455 -1.66 48.56 -56.91
C THR A 455 -0.47 48.91 -56.02
N TYR A 456 -0.55 49.98 -55.23
CA TYR A 456 0.59 50.51 -54.46
C TYR A 456 0.60 50.12 -52.98
N LYS A 457 -0.55 49.82 -52.39
CA LYS A 457 -0.67 49.39 -50.99
C LYS A 457 -0.99 47.90 -50.87
N ASN A 458 -1.26 47.22 -52.00
CA ASN A 458 -1.60 45.79 -52.10
C ASN A 458 -2.74 45.36 -51.16
N LYS A 459 -3.74 46.24 -51.00
CA LYS A 459 -4.85 46.11 -50.04
C LYS A 459 -6.12 46.67 -50.64
N ASP A 460 -7.26 46.06 -50.31
CA ASP A 460 -8.54 46.75 -50.48
C ASP A 460 -8.65 47.93 -49.49
N PHE A 461 -9.57 48.86 -49.77
CA PHE A 461 -9.77 50.06 -48.97
C PHE A 461 -10.05 49.78 -47.49
N ASN A 462 -10.83 48.74 -47.18
CA ASN A 462 -11.16 48.43 -45.79
C ASN A 462 -9.92 47.96 -45.03
N ASN A 463 -9.16 47.03 -45.61
CA ASN A 463 -7.91 46.54 -45.02
C ASN A 463 -6.86 47.66 -44.91
N TYR A 464 -6.78 48.53 -45.93
CA TYR A 464 -5.91 49.70 -45.92
C TYR A 464 -6.22 50.65 -44.75
N ILE A 465 -7.46 51.10 -44.61
CA ILE A 465 -7.88 51.99 -43.52
C ILE A 465 -7.70 51.31 -42.15
N ASN A 466 -8.07 50.05 -42.04
CA ASN A 466 -7.94 49.31 -40.78
C ASN A 466 -6.49 49.16 -40.32
N GLU A 467 -5.55 49.00 -41.25
CA GLU A 467 -4.13 48.92 -40.91
C GLU A 467 -3.57 50.27 -40.45
N LEU A 468 -3.94 51.37 -41.12
CA LEU A 468 -3.58 52.71 -40.66
C LEU A 468 -4.06 52.97 -39.24
N ARG A 469 -5.31 52.57 -38.93
CA ARG A 469 -5.89 52.68 -37.58
C ARG A 469 -5.17 51.83 -36.54
N VAL A 470 -4.78 50.59 -36.87
CA VAL A 470 -4.00 49.74 -35.95
C VAL A 470 -2.62 50.34 -35.71
N ASN A 471 -1.93 50.81 -36.75
CA ASN A 471 -0.62 51.43 -36.63
C ASN A 471 -0.68 52.72 -35.80
N TYR A 472 -1.71 53.53 -35.97
CA TYR A 472 -1.98 54.69 -35.11
C TYR A 472 -2.09 54.32 -33.63
N VAL A 473 -2.84 53.25 -33.30
CA VAL A 473 -2.95 52.79 -31.91
C VAL A 473 -1.62 52.30 -31.38
N ILE A 474 -0.86 51.54 -32.16
CA ILE A 474 0.49 51.09 -31.79
C ILE A 474 1.38 52.30 -31.48
N GLU A 475 1.39 53.31 -32.35
CA GLU A 475 2.17 54.53 -32.18
C GLU A 475 1.76 55.28 -30.90
N LYS A 476 0.46 55.46 -30.65
CA LYS A 476 -0.03 56.12 -29.43
C LYS A 476 0.34 55.33 -28.17
N LEU A 477 0.23 54.00 -28.20
CA LEU A 477 0.61 53.12 -27.09
C LEU A 477 2.11 53.22 -26.78
N ARG A 478 2.96 53.32 -27.81
CA ARG A 478 4.41 53.48 -27.65
C ARG A 478 4.77 54.85 -27.10
N ASN A 479 4.28 55.92 -27.73
CA ASN A 479 4.75 57.28 -27.48
C ASN A 479 4.02 57.99 -26.34
N THR A 480 2.82 57.54 -25.96
CA THR A 480 2.00 58.21 -24.93
C THR A 480 1.63 57.25 -23.80
N PRO A 481 2.33 57.27 -22.65
CA PRO A 481 2.10 56.33 -21.55
C PRO A 481 0.65 56.27 -21.04
N ARG A 482 -0.09 57.39 -21.10
CA ARG A 482 -1.51 57.45 -20.70
C ARG A 482 -2.39 56.48 -21.50
N TYR A 483 -2.09 56.25 -22.78
CA TYR A 483 -2.88 55.36 -23.65
C TYR A 483 -2.84 53.90 -23.21
N ARG A 484 -1.79 53.48 -22.49
CA ARG A 484 -1.67 52.10 -21.96
C ARG A 484 -2.68 51.81 -20.85
N LYS A 485 -3.15 52.86 -20.16
CA LYS A 485 -4.17 52.78 -19.10
C LYS A 485 -5.60 52.80 -19.65
N TYR A 486 -5.80 53.00 -20.94
CA TYR A 486 -7.13 53.06 -21.54
C TYR A 486 -7.75 51.68 -21.65
N LYS A 487 -9.08 51.62 -21.48
CA LYS A 487 -9.83 50.40 -21.79
C LYS A 487 -9.74 50.12 -23.29
N ILE A 488 -9.71 48.85 -23.68
CA ILE A 488 -9.65 48.43 -25.09
C ILE A 488 -10.82 49.02 -25.90
N SER A 489 -11.99 49.22 -25.27
CA SER A 489 -13.14 49.92 -25.89
C SER A 489 -12.82 51.36 -26.27
N VAL A 490 -12.07 52.08 -25.44
CA VAL A 490 -11.68 53.49 -25.67
C VAL A 490 -10.64 53.57 -26.77
N LEU A 491 -9.64 52.67 -26.78
CA LEU A 491 -8.67 52.59 -27.87
C LEU A 491 -9.33 52.27 -29.21
N ALA A 492 -10.37 51.44 -29.21
CA ALA A 492 -11.14 51.13 -30.41
C ALA A 492 -11.88 52.37 -30.95
N GLU A 493 -12.52 53.12 -30.05
CA GLU A 493 -13.23 54.36 -30.38
C GLU A 493 -12.29 55.45 -30.90
N GLU A 494 -11.17 55.69 -30.22
CA GLU A 494 -10.15 56.66 -30.64
C GLU A 494 -9.48 56.31 -31.97
N ALA A 495 -9.53 55.05 -32.39
CA ALA A 495 -9.02 54.60 -33.68
C ALA A 495 -10.11 54.51 -34.76
N GLY A 496 -11.35 54.92 -34.47
CA GLY A 496 -12.44 54.96 -35.45
C GLY A 496 -13.15 53.63 -35.71
N PHE A 497 -12.98 52.63 -34.83
CA PHE A 497 -13.67 51.34 -34.96
C PHE A 497 -15.08 51.41 -34.38
N SER A 498 -16.03 50.76 -35.06
CA SER A 498 -17.43 50.70 -34.66
C SER A 498 -17.69 49.81 -33.43
N SER A 499 -16.74 48.96 -33.03
CA SER A 499 -16.86 48.14 -31.82
C SER A 499 -15.49 47.64 -31.32
N GLN A 500 -15.41 47.36 -30.02
CA GLN A 500 -14.26 46.74 -29.37
C GLN A 500 -13.89 45.39 -30.02
N ASN A 501 -14.89 44.56 -30.35
CA ASN A 501 -14.66 43.23 -30.93
C ASN A 501 -14.06 43.32 -32.34
N LYS A 502 -14.53 44.28 -33.16
CA LYS A 502 -14.00 44.53 -34.49
C LYS A 502 -12.55 45.02 -34.40
N PHE A 503 -12.27 45.96 -33.50
CA PHE A 503 -10.92 46.42 -33.21
C PHE A 503 -10.01 45.28 -32.75
N ALA A 504 -10.38 44.52 -31.72
CA ALA A 504 -9.54 43.45 -31.18
C ALA A 504 -9.24 42.35 -32.21
N THR A 505 -10.21 42.02 -33.07
CA THR A 505 -10.04 41.05 -34.16
C THR A 505 -9.08 41.57 -35.22
N ILE A 506 -9.27 42.81 -35.66
CA ILE A 506 -8.43 43.44 -36.69
C ILE A 506 -7.01 43.67 -36.16
N PHE A 507 -6.87 44.21 -34.95
CA PHE A 507 -5.59 44.38 -34.27
C PHE A 507 -4.84 43.05 -34.17
N LYS A 508 -5.50 41.97 -33.75
CA LYS A 508 -4.89 40.63 -33.71
C LYS A 508 -4.60 40.06 -35.10
N LYS A 509 -5.41 40.37 -36.11
CA LYS A 509 -5.14 39.96 -37.51
C LYS A 509 -3.90 40.66 -38.05
N THR A 510 -3.75 41.95 -37.80
CA THR A 510 -2.62 42.77 -38.24
C THR A 510 -1.34 42.46 -37.46
N THR A 511 -1.43 42.31 -36.13
CA THR A 511 -0.26 42.16 -35.25
C THR A 511 0.01 40.73 -34.79
N SER A 512 -0.86 39.76 -35.11
CA SER A 512 -0.84 38.40 -34.54
C SER A 512 -0.98 38.27 -33.01
N ILE A 513 -1.08 39.37 -32.26
CA ILE A 513 -1.25 39.39 -30.80
C ILE A 513 -2.46 40.25 -30.40
N SER A 514 -3.11 39.96 -29.28
CA SER A 514 -4.27 40.76 -28.85
C SER A 514 -3.82 42.13 -28.31
N PRO A 515 -4.66 43.18 -28.40
CA PRO A 515 -4.35 44.48 -27.82
C PRO A 515 -3.92 44.42 -26.35
N SER A 516 -4.62 43.61 -25.54
CA SER A 516 -4.30 43.41 -24.12
C SER A 516 -2.92 42.80 -23.88
N LEU A 517 -2.52 41.85 -24.73
CA LEU A 517 -1.23 41.18 -24.62
C LEU A 517 -0.11 42.11 -25.12
N PHE A 518 -0.38 42.89 -26.16
CA PHE A 518 0.52 43.93 -26.67
C PHE A 518 0.83 44.98 -25.59
N ILE A 519 -0.20 45.52 -24.93
CA ILE A 519 -0.03 46.50 -23.83
C ILE A 519 0.80 45.91 -22.70
N LYS A 520 0.49 44.67 -22.29
CA LYS A 520 1.23 43.98 -21.23
C LYS A 520 2.71 43.82 -21.57
N TYR A 521 3.04 43.37 -22.79
CA TYR A 521 4.44 43.23 -23.20
C TYR A 521 5.17 44.56 -23.30
N LEU A 522 4.48 45.62 -23.74
CA LEU A 522 5.04 46.97 -23.80
C LEU A 522 5.32 47.55 -22.41
N GLU A 523 4.45 47.28 -21.43
CA GLU A 523 4.69 47.67 -20.03
C GLU A 523 5.87 46.90 -19.42
N GLU A 524 5.98 45.59 -19.70
CA GLU A 524 7.09 44.74 -19.24
C GLU A 524 8.44 45.17 -19.85
N GLU A 525 8.47 45.52 -21.15
CA GLU A 525 9.67 46.00 -21.83
C GLU A 525 10.13 47.35 -21.28
N MET A 526 9.22 48.30 -21.10
CA MET A 526 9.57 49.62 -20.57
C MET A 526 9.94 49.62 -19.09
N ALA A 527 9.45 48.64 -18.31
CA ALA A 527 9.90 48.43 -16.94
C ALA A 527 11.30 47.79 -16.87
N ALA A 528 11.79 47.17 -17.94
CA ALA A 528 13.13 46.57 -18.01
C ALA A 528 14.22 47.55 -18.51
N GLU A 529 13.82 48.67 -19.10
CA GLU A 529 14.72 49.76 -19.56
C GLU A 529 14.95 50.86 -18.50
N VAL A 530 14.22 50.82 -17.38
CA VAL A 530 14.37 51.68 -16.19
C VAL A 530 15.13 50.92 -15.12
#